data_AF-A0A2X1JNF6-F1
#
_entry.id   AF-A0A2X1JNF6-F1
#
_cell.length_a   1.000
_cell.length_b   1.000
_cell.length_c   1.000
_cell.angle_alpha   90.00
_cell.angle_beta   90.00
_cell.angle_gamma   90.00
#
_symmetry.space_group_name_H-M   'P 1'
#
loop_
_entity.id
_entity.type
_entity.pdbx_description
1 polymer ?
#
loop_
_entity_poly.entity_id
_entity_poly.type
_entity_poly.pdbx_seq_one_letter_code
_entity_poly.pdbx_strand_id
1 'polypeptide(L)'
;MLELLYTALLYLIQPLIWIRLWVRGRKAPAYRKRWGERYGFYRHPLKPGGIMLHSVSVGETLAAIPLVRALRHRYPDLPITVTTMTPTGSERVQSAFGKDVQHVYLPYDLPDALNRFLNKIDPKLVLIMETELWPNLIAALHKRKIPLVIANARLSARSAAGYAKLGKFVRRLLRRITLIAAQNEEDGARFVALGAKK
;
A
#
# COMPACT_ATOMS: atom_id res chain seq x y z
N MET A 1 16.38 15.36 -1.90
CA MET A 1 15.62 16.49 -2.46
C MET A 1 14.25 16.07 -2.96
N LEU A 2 14.12 15.22 -4.00
CA LEU A 2 12.80 14.81 -4.51
C LEU A 2 11.89 14.11 -3.48
N GLU A 3 12.42 13.22 -2.64
CA GLU A 3 11.67 12.56 -1.55
C GLU A 3 11.14 13.58 -0.52
N LEU A 4 11.97 14.57 -0.15
CA LEU A 4 11.56 15.65 0.77
C LEU A 4 10.51 16.56 0.15
N LEU A 5 10.67 16.92 -1.12
CA LEU A 5 9.70 17.73 -1.86
C LEU A 5 8.35 17.02 -1.98
N TYR A 6 8.38 15.73 -2.33
CA TYR A 6 7.20 14.87 -2.36
C TYR A 6 6.48 14.86 -1.01
N THR A 7 7.21 14.64 0.08
CA THR A 7 6.65 14.63 1.44
C THR A 7 6.10 15.99 1.85
N ALA A 8 6.83 17.09 1.58
CA ALA A 8 6.37 18.44 1.87
C ALA A 8 5.07 18.75 1.13
N LEU A 9 5.00 18.42 -0.16
CA LEU A 9 3.78 18.61 -0.97
C LEU A 9 2.61 17.78 -0.42
N LEU A 10 2.85 16.54 0.03
CA LEU A 10 1.83 15.72 0.65
C LEU A 10 1.31 16.28 1.97
N TYR A 11 2.15 16.95 2.78
CA TYR A 11 1.67 17.65 3.97
C TYR A 11 0.86 18.90 3.60
N LEU A 12 1.33 19.68 2.62
CA LEU A 12 0.65 20.90 2.18
C LEU A 12 -0.73 20.65 1.56
N ILE A 13 -0.94 19.51 0.90
CA ILE A 13 -2.22 19.18 0.28
C ILE A 13 -3.28 18.67 1.28
N GLN A 14 -2.92 18.40 2.54
CA GLN A 14 -3.85 17.78 3.50
C GLN A 14 -5.13 18.58 3.77
N PRO A 15 -5.11 19.91 3.92
CA PRO A 15 -6.34 20.69 4.08
C PRO A 15 -7.31 20.49 2.91
N LEU A 16 -6.80 20.38 1.67
CA LEU A 16 -7.63 20.13 0.49
C LEU A 16 -8.22 18.71 0.48
N ILE A 17 -7.43 17.72 0.88
CA ILE A 17 -7.90 16.34 1.05
C ILE A 17 -9.01 16.27 2.10
N TRP A 18 -8.87 17.01 3.20
CA TRP A 18 -9.86 17.09 4.26
C TRP A 18 -11.18 17.66 3.77
N ILE A 19 -11.14 18.80 3.09
CA ILE A 19 -12.33 19.43 2.49
C ILE A 19 -12.98 18.47 1.50
N ARG A 20 -12.21 17.83 0.62
CA ARG A 20 -12.73 16.88 -0.37
C ARG A 20 -13.42 15.68 0.28
N LEU A 21 -12.82 15.08 1.30
CA LEU A 21 -13.43 13.97 2.04
C LEU A 21 -14.69 14.41 2.78
N TRP A 22 -14.67 15.61 3.38
CA TRP A 22 -15.84 16.17 4.03
C TRP A 22 -16.98 16.36 3.04
N VAL A 23 -16.75 17.02 1.91
CA VAL A 23 -17.76 17.26 0.86
C VAL A 23 -18.28 15.94 0.30
N ARG A 24 -17.40 15.00 -0.06
CA ARG A 24 -17.79 13.67 -0.57
C ARG A 24 -18.61 12.91 0.47
N GLY A 25 -18.26 13.05 1.74
CA GLY A 25 -18.97 12.49 2.88
C GLY A 25 -20.42 12.97 3.03
N ARG A 26 -20.82 14.08 2.40
CA ARG A 26 -22.24 14.50 2.35
C ARG A 26 -23.09 13.53 1.54
N LYS A 27 -22.55 13.01 0.43
CA LYS A 27 -23.24 12.04 -0.44
C LYS A 27 -22.97 10.59 -0.04
N ALA A 28 -21.80 10.31 0.54
CA ALA A 28 -21.39 8.97 0.95
C ALA A 28 -20.79 8.98 2.37
N PRO A 29 -21.61 8.85 3.43
CA PRO A 29 -21.19 8.98 4.82
C PRO A 29 -20.03 8.08 5.23
N ALA A 30 -19.85 6.93 4.59
CA ALA A 30 -18.74 6.00 4.83
C ALA A 30 -17.35 6.65 4.68
N TYR A 31 -17.22 7.71 3.87
CA TYR A 31 -15.96 8.44 3.72
C TYR A 31 -15.54 9.23 4.97
N ARG A 32 -16.46 9.54 5.88
CA ARG A 32 -16.18 10.30 7.13
C ARG A 32 -15.93 9.40 8.34
N LYS A 33 -16.46 8.18 8.35
CA LYS A 33 -16.50 7.32 9.56
C LYS A 33 -15.11 6.87 10.06
N ARG A 34 -14.15 6.67 9.15
CA ARG A 34 -12.83 6.05 9.45
C ARG A 34 -11.68 6.97 9.07
N TRP A 35 -11.85 8.26 9.30
CA TRP A 35 -10.87 9.27 8.89
C TRP A 35 -9.54 9.13 9.62
N GLY A 36 -9.58 8.79 10.92
CA GLY A 36 -8.39 8.57 11.74
C GLY A 36 -7.47 7.48 11.19
N GLU A 37 -8.02 6.44 10.58
CA GLU A 37 -7.22 5.34 10.01
C GLU A 37 -6.29 5.81 8.90
N ARG A 38 -6.71 6.82 8.11
CA ARG A 38 -5.90 7.44 7.06
C ARG A 38 -4.70 8.21 7.60
N TYR A 39 -4.65 8.43 8.91
CA TYR A 39 -3.54 9.04 9.63
C TYR A 39 -2.90 8.06 10.63
N GLY A 40 -3.18 6.76 10.53
CA GLY A 40 -2.61 5.74 11.42
C GLY A 40 -3.25 5.70 12.82
N PHE A 41 -4.42 6.32 13.02
CA PHE A 41 -5.19 6.24 14.27
C PHE A 41 -6.30 5.19 14.15
N TYR A 42 -6.09 4.05 14.80
CA TYR A 42 -7.01 2.91 14.76
C TYR A 42 -7.71 2.72 16.11
N ARG A 43 -9.05 2.72 16.11
CA ARG A 43 -9.89 2.60 17.32
C ARG A 43 -9.82 1.22 17.96
N HIS A 44 -9.63 0.19 17.15
CA HIS A 44 -9.52 -1.19 17.62
C HIS A 44 -8.04 -1.61 17.72
N PRO A 45 -7.69 -2.51 18.65
CA PRO A 45 -6.36 -3.12 18.68
C PRO A 45 -6.14 -3.94 17.42
N LEU A 46 -4.91 -3.93 16.90
CA LEU A 46 -4.48 -4.76 15.79
C LEU A 46 -3.46 -5.76 16.33
N LYS A 47 -3.54 -7.01 15.89
CA LYS A 47 -2.56 -8.06 16.17
C LYS A 47 -1.29 -7.78 15.36
N PRO A 48 -0.12 -7.59 16.01
CA PRO A 48 1.14 -7.33 15.33
C PRO A 48 1.82 -8.61 14.81
N GLY A 49 2.96 -8.47 14.11
CA GLY A 49 3.84 -9.60 13.77
C GLY A 49 3.38 -10.44 12.57
N GLY A 50 2.49 -9.88 11.74
CA GLY A 50 1.78 -10.57 10.67
C GLY A 50 2.25 -10.24 9.25
N ILE A 51 1.43 -10.62 8.27
CA ILE A 51 1.59 -10.23 6.87
C ILE A 51 0.64 -9.07 6.57
N MET A 52 1.14 -8.02 5.95
CA MET A 52 0.31 -6.94 5.44
C MET A 52 0.12 -7.11 3.93
N LEU A 53 -1.12 -7.04 3.47
CA LEU A 53 -1.45 -6.95 2.05
C LEU A 53 -2.18 -5.65 1.76
N HIS A 54 -1.79 -4.93 0.71
CA HIS A 54 -2.43 -3.69 0.28
C HIS A 54 -3.03 -3.82 -1.12
N SER A 55 -4.27 -3.38 -1.26
CA SER A 55 -4.97 -3.17 -2.55
C SER A 55 -5.63 -1.79 -2.58
N VAL A 56 -5.34 -1.00 -3.60
CA VAL A 56 -5.87 0.36 -3.79
C VAL A 56 -7.26 0.32 -4.38
N SER A 57 -7.50 -0.57 -5.34
CA SER A 57 -8.76 -0.67 -6.09
C SER A 57 -9.62 -1.88 -5.73
N VAL A 58 -10.87 -1.85 -6.19
CA VAL A 58 -11.79 -3.00 -6.07
C VAL A 58 -11.29 -4.18 -6.90
N GLY A 59 -10.77 -3.92 -8.12
CA GLY A 59 -10.21 -4.95 -8.98
C GLY A 59 -9.02 -5.65 -8.35
N GLU A 60 -8.07 -4.88 -7.81
CA GLU A 60 -6.93 -5.42 -7.06
C GLU A 60 -7.38 -6.21 -5.83
N THR A 61 -8.40 -5.73 -5.12
CA THR A 61 -8.92 -6.42 -3.94
C THR A 61 -9.45 -7.80 -4.34
N LEU A 62 -10.20 -7.91 -5.44
CA LEU A 62 -10.67 -9.19 -5.96
C LEU A 62 -9.51 -10.10 -6.38
N ALA A 63 -8.50 -9.56 -7.06
CA ALA A 63 -7.30 -10.29 -7.46
C ALA A 63 -6.47 -10.78 -6.26
N ALA A 64 -6.48 -10.05 -5.15
CA ALA A 64 -5.78 -10.41 -3.92
C ALA A 64 -6.47 -11.53 -3.13
N ILE A 65 -7.77 -11.76 -3.32
CA ILE A 65 -8.53 -12.76 -2.54
C ILE A 65 -7.89 -14.16 -2.55
N PRO A 66 -7.59 -14.77 -3.72
CA PRO A 66 -6.97 -16.09 -3.75
C PRO A 66 -5.60 -16.11 -3.06
N LEU A 67 -4.81 -15.04 -3.20
CA LEU A 67 -3.51 -14.91 -2.53
C LEU A 67 -3.66 -14.87 -1.00
N VAL A 68 -4.58 -14.05 -0.48
CA VAL A 68 -4.84 -13.99 0.98
C VAL A 68 -5.31 -15.34 1.51
N ARG A 69 -6.20 -16.05 0.78
CA ARG A 69 -6.66 -17.39 1.18
C ARG A 69 -5.51 -18.39 1.23
N ALA A 70 -4.64 -18.39 0.22
CA ALA A 70 -3.46 -19.25 0.20
C ALA A 70 -2.50 -18.94 1.37
N LEU A 71 -2.27 -17.66 1.67
CA LEU A 71 -1.44 -17.24 2.81
C LEU A 71 -2.06 -17.64 4.15
N ARG A 72 -3.38 -17.48 4.34
CA ARG A 72 -4.07 -17.94 5.54
C ARG A 72 -3.96 -19.45 5.71
N HIS A 73 -4.11 -20.22 4.63
CA HIS A 73 -3.98 -21.67 4.67
C HIS A 73 -2.55 -22.10 5.01
N ARG A 74 -1.54 -21.45 4.41
CA ARG A 74 -0.13 -21.79 4.64
C ARG A 74 0.41 -21.31 6.00
N TYR A 75 -0.13 -20.20 6.51
CA TYR A 75 0.30 -19.56 7.76
C TYR A 75 -0.92 -19.26 8.66
N PRO A 76 -1.57 -20.30 9.22
CA PRO A 76 -2.82 -20.15 9.97
C PRO A 76 -2.69 -19.29 11.23
N ASP A 77 -1.50 -19.25 11.84
CA ASP A 77 -1.25 -18.50 13.09
C ASP A 77 -0.74 -17.07 12.86
N LEU A 78 -0.31 -16.72 11.63
CA LEU A 78 0.12 -15.37 11.34
C LEU A 78 -1.09 -14.46 11.14
N PRO A 79 -1.18 -13.31 11.85
CA PRO A 79 -2.16 -12.29 11.54
C PRO A 79 -2.00 -11.82 10.10
N ILE A 80 -3.10 -11.65 9.39
CA ILE A 80 -3.10 -10.99 8.08
C ILE A 80 -3.86 -9.67 8.21
N THR A 81 -3.20 -8.59 7.83
CA THR A 81 -3.79 -7.25 7.79
C THR A 81 -3.96 -6.84 6.34
N VAL A 82 -5.20 -6.83 5.87
CA VAL A 82 -5.54 -6.32 4.54
C VAL A 82 -5.85 -4.84 4.65
N THR A 83 -5.21 -4.03 3.82
CA THR A 83 -5.43 -2.59 3.78
C THR A 83 -5.98 -2.13 2.45
N THR A 84 -6.93 -1.20 2.50
CA THR A 84 -7.51 -0.57 1.29
C THR A 84 -7.55 0.95 1.43
N MET A 85 -7.93 1.66 0.36
CA MET A 85 -8.09 3.13 0.40
C MET A 85 -9.54 3.60 0.26
N THR A 86 -10.47 2.71 -0.07
CA THR A 86 -11.86 3.08 -0.41
C THR A 86 -12.89 2.28 0.40
N PRO A 87 -14.07 2.85 0.69
CA PRO A 87 -15.18 2.12 1.30
C PRO A 87 -15.59 0.87 0.53
N THR A 88 -15.68 0.95 -0.79
CA THR A 88 -16.04 -0.21 -1.62
C THR A 88 -15.00 -1.31 -1.53
N GLY A 89 -13.70 -0.98 -1.52
CA GLY A 89 -12.65 -1.97 -1.27
C GLY A 89 -12.77 -2.60 0.13
N SER A 90 -13.06 -1.78 1.15
CA SER A 90 -13.33 -2.28 2.51
C SER A 90 -14.49 -3.27 2.57
N GLU A 91 -15.60 -2.95 1.92
CA GLU A 91 -16.78 -3.81 1.87
C GLU A 91 -16.43 -5.16 1.22
N ARG A 92 -15.67 -5.15 0.12
CA ARG A 92 -15.24 -6.39 -0.55
C ARG A 92 -14.34 -7.25 0.32
N VAL A 93 -13.38 -6.66 1.04
CA VAL A 93 -12.54 -7.42 1.99
C VAL A 93 -13.41 -8.02 3.09
N GLN A 94 -14.32 -7.24 3.67
CA GLN A 94 -15.20 -7.73 4.73
C GLN A 94 -16.14 -8.83 4.25
N SER A 95 -16.70 -8.73 3.04
CA SER A 95 -17.52 -9.78 2.45
C SER A 95 -16.71 -11.06 2.15
N ALA A 96 -15.46 -10.92 1.73
CA ALA A 96 -14.64 -12.06 1.32
C ALA A 96 -14.02 -12.85 2.49
N PHE A 97 -13.72 -12.17 3.60
CA PHE A 97 -12.97 -12.75 4.71
C PHE A 97 -13.62 -12.60 6.08
N GLY A 98 -14.68 -11.80 6.23
CA GLY A 98 -15.34 -11.57 7.51
C GLY A 98 -14.35 -11.16 8.61
N LYS A 99 -14.17 -12.04 9.60
CA LYS A 99 -13.27 -11.86 10.75
C LYS A 99 -11.95 -12.63 10.62
N ASP A 100 -11.72 -13.34 9.51
CA ASP A 100 -10.54 -14.18 9.31
C ASP A 100 -9.26 -13.35 9.08
N VAL A 101 -9.43 -12.08 8.71
CA VAL A 101 -8.34 -11.11 8.53
C VAL A 101 -8.67 -9.81 9.26
N GLN A 102 -7.65 -9.04 9.55
CA GLN A 102 -7.79 -7.66 10.03
C GLN A 102 -7.95 -6.75 8.81
N HIS A 103 -8.90 -5.82 8.84
CA HIS A 103 -9.05 -4.81 7.80
C HIS A 103 -8.95 -3.41 8.36
N VAL A 104 -8.06 -2.61 7.76
CA VAL A 104 -7.94 -1.16 8.05
C VAL A 104 -7.69 -0.36 6.78
N TYR A 105 -7.93 0.95 6.80
CA TYR A 105 -7.40 1.79 5.74
C TYR A 105 -5.89 1.98 5.89
N LEU A 106 -5.18 1.88 4.76
CA LEU A 106 -3.77 2.27 4.73
C LEU A 106 -3.70 3.78 5.04
N PRO A 107 -2.78 4.23 5.90
CA PRO A 107 -2.56 5.65 6.07
C PRO A 107 -2.12 6.29 4.75
N TYR A 108 -2.32 7.60 4.65
CA TYR A 108 -1.63 8.36 3.63
C TYR A 108 -0.12 8.20 3.77
N ASP A 109 0.59 8.41 2.67
CA ASP A 109 2.05 8.27 2.57
C ASP A 109 2.78 9.43 3.25
N LEU A 110 2.37 9.74 4.47
CA LEU A 110 3.01 10.66 5.38
C LEU A 110 3.89 9.85 6.36
N PRO A 111 5.14 10.27 6.57
CA PRO A 111 6.05 9.57 7.49
C PRO A 111 5.46 9.32 8.88
N ASP A 112 4.79 10.30 9.49
CA ASP A 112 4.24 10.17 10.84
C ASP A 112 3.08 9.16 10.90
N ALA A 113 2.16 9.22 9.92
CA ALA A 113 1.02 8.33 9.83
C ALA A 113 1.44 6.88 9.56
N LEU A 114 2.37 6.69 8.63
CA LEU A 114 2.94 5.38 8.33
C LEU A 114 3.71 4.81 9.51
N ASN A 115 4.51 5.61 10.22
CA ASN A 115 5.24 5.12 11.38
C ASN A 115 4.29 4.65 12.50
N ARG A 116 3.21 5.38 12.78
CA ARG A 116 2.17 4.93 13.73
C ARG A 116 1.57 3.59 13.31
N PHE A 117 1.21 3.45 12.03
CA PHE A 117 0.64 2.21 11.52
C PHE A 117 1.62 1.05 11.57
N LEU A 118 2.83 1.22 11.03
CA LEU A 118 3.85 0.16 11.01
C LEU A 118 4.30 -0.24 12.41
N ASN A 119 4.35 0.69 13.37
CA ASN A 119 4.60 0.35 14.78
C ASN A 119 3.47 -0.50 15.38
N LYS A 120 2.23 -0.31 14.94
CA LYS A 120 1.07 -1.00 15.49
C LYS A 120 0.89 -2.40 14.92
N ILE A 121 1.14 -2.58 13.63
CA ILE A 121 0.98 -3.89 12.97
C ILE A 121 2.28 -4.70 12.87
N ASP A 122 3.44 -4.05 13.02
CA ASP A 122 4.77 -4.66 13.01
C ASP A 122 4.90 -5.83 12.01
N PRO A 123 4.73 -5.57 10.69
CA PRO A 123 4.59 -6.65 9.73
C PRO A 123 5.94 -7.31 9.46
N LYS A 124 5.91 -8.64 9.34
CA LYS A 124 7.04 -9.44 8.88
C LYS A 124 7.23 -9.38 7.37
N LEU A 125 6.17 -9.03 6.64
CA LEU A 125 6.14 -8.95 5.19
C LEU A 125 5.05 -7.97 4.74
N VAL A 126 5.37 -7.15 3.75
CA VAL A 126 4.38 -6.30 3.06
C VAL A 126 4.25 -6.73 1.61
N LEU A 127 3.01 -6.96 1.19
CA LEU A 127 2.60 -7.25 -0.18
C LEU A 127 1.79 -6.06 -0.69
N ILE A 128 2.16 -5.50 -1.83
CA ILE A 128 1.35 -4.50 -2.55
C ILE A 128 0.91 -5.11 -3.87
N MET A 129 -0.39 -5.04 -4.16
CA MET A 129 -0.93 -5.51 -5.42
C MET A 129 -0.70 -4.47 -6.53
N GLU A 130 -0.36 -4.96 -7.72
CA GLU A 130 -0.08 -4.15 -8.92
C GLU A 130 1.07 -3.18 -8.74
N THR A 131 0.99 -1.92 -9.22
CA THR A 131 2.15 -1.01 -9.24
C THR A 131 1.82 0.30 -8.55
N GLU A 132 1.98 0.29 -7.24
CA GLU A 132 1.73 1.44 -6.38
C GLU A 132 3.02 1.77 -5.62
N LEU A 133 3.80 2.70 -6.19
CA LEU A 133 5.10 3.11 -5.65
C LEU A 133 4.96 4.31 -4.71
N TRP A 134 4.74 4.02 -3.43
CA TRP A 134 4.62 5.01 -2.36
C TRP A 134 6.00 5.30 -1.73
N PRO A 135 6.64 6.45 -2.02
CA PRO A 135 8.02 6.71 -1.62
C PRO A 135 8.26 6.61 -0.11
N ASN A 136 7.37 7.18 0.72
CA ASN A 136 7.57 7.19 2.17
C ASN A 136 7.35 5.81 2.78
N LEU A 137 6.37 5.03 2.29
CA LEU A 137 6.16 3.65 2.69
C LEU A 137 7.37 2.78 2.32
N ILE A 138 7.85 2.85 1.08
CA ILE A 138 9.03 2.09 0.63
C ILE A 138 10.26 2.47 1.49
N ALA A 139 10.46 3.76 1.77
CA ALA A 139 11.54 4.22 2.62
C ALA A 139 11.42 3.72 4.07
N ALA A 140 10.22 3.76 4.64
CA ALA A 140 9.95 3.31 6.00
C ALA A 140 10.16 1.79 6.17
N LEU A 141 9.65 0.99 5.22
CA LEU A 141 9.84 -0.46 5.21
C LEU A 141 11.32 -0.83 5.06
N HIS A 142 12.03 -0.20 4.13
CA HIS A 142 13.46 -0.40 3.95
C HIS A 142 14.27 -0.04 5.20
N LYS A 143 13.97 1.08 5.85
CA LYS A 143 14.64 1.48 7.10
C LYS A 143 14.43 0.46 8.23
N ARG A 144 13.23 -0.14 8.29
CA ARG A 144 12.86 -1.19 9.26
C ARG A 144 13.32 -2.59 8.85
N LYS A 145 13.95 -2.75 7.69
CA LYS A 145 14.33 -4.04 7.09
C LYS A 145 13.14 -4.99 6.91
N ILE A 146 11.94 -4.44 6.70
CA ILE A 146 10.74 -5.24 6.41
C ILE A 146 10.73 -5.53 4.91
N PRO A 147 10.64 -6.80 4.49
CA PRO A 147 10.60 -7.15 3.09
C PRO A 147 9.33 -6.63 2.43
N LEU A 148 9.49 -6.01 1.25
CA LEU A 148 8.42 -5.47 0.43
C LEU A 148 8.37 -6.24 -0.90
N VAL A 149 7.22 -6.82 -1.18
CA VAL A 149 6.93 -7.50 -2.46
C VAL A 149 5.83 -6.74 -3.19
N ILE A 150 6.09 -6.46 -4.45
CA ILE A 150 5.09 -5.97 -5.38
C ILE A 150 4.57 -7.18 -6.16
N ALA A 151 3.34 -7.59 -5.88
CA ALA A 151 2.71 -8.77 -6.47
C ALA A 151 1.83 -8.37 -7.65
N ASN A 152 1.79 -9.22 -8.68
CA ASN A 152 0.95 -8.98 -9.86
C ASN A 152 1.32 -7.66 -10.57
N ALA A 153 2.60 -7.28 -10.55
CA ALA A 153 3.07 -5.96 -11.01
C ALA A 153 2.84 -5.77 -12.51
N ARG A 154 2.37 -4.57 -12.87
CA ARG A 154 2.13 -4.14 -14.27
C ARG A 154 2.77 -2.78 -14.51
N LEU A 155 3.48 -2.63 -15.61
CA LEU A 155 4.10 -1.35 -15.92
C LEU A 155 3.94 -1.04 -17.40
N SER A 156 2.92 -0.24 -17.73
CA SER A 156 2.72 0.23 -19.11
C SER A 156 3.94 1.01 -19.61
N ALA A 157 4.17 0.99 -20.93
CA ALA A 157 5.24 1.76 -21.55
C ALA A 157 5.15 3.27 -21.22
N ARG A 158 3.92 3.81 -21.14
CA ARG A 158 3.67 5.21 -20.75
C ARG A 158 4.12 5.48 -19.31
N SER A 159 3.77 4.62 -18.37
CA SER A 159 4.17 4.75 -16.96
C SER A 159 5.69 4.60 -16.82
N ALA A 160 6.29 3.63 -17.54
CA ALA A 160 7.74 3.45 -17.55
C ALA A 160 8.48 4.70 -18.04
N ALA A 161 8.02 5.31 -19.15
CA ALA A 161 8.57 6.56 -19.65
C ALA A 161 8.43 7.71 -18.64
N GLY A 162 7.29 7.78 -17.93
CA GLY A 162 7.08 8.75 -16.85
C GLY A 162 8.08 8.58 -15.70
N TYR A 163 8.27 7.35 -15.23
CA TYR A 163 9.24 7.05 -14.18
C TYR A 163 10.69 7.27 -14.61
N ALA A 164 11.02 7.00 -15.87
CA ALA A 164 12.36 7.22 -16.42
C ALA A 164 12.80 8.70 -16.29
N LYS A 165 11.86 9.65 -16.41
CA LYS A 165 12.13 11.09 -16.22
C LYS A 165 12.60 11.45 -14.81
N LEU A 166 12.21 10.67 -13.80
CA LEU A 166 12.65 10.85 -12.41
C LEU A 166 13.99 10.14 -12.12
N GLY A 167 14.51 9.37 -13.09
CA GLY A 167 15.87 8.84 -13.13
C GLY A 167 16.34 8.19 -11.83
N LYS A 168 17.36 8.79 -11.21
CA LYS A 168 18.01 8.27 -9.98
C LYS A 168 17.04 8.09 -8.80
N PHE A 169 15.96 8.87 -8.74
CA PHE A 169 14.97 8.76 -7.66
C PHE A 169 14.20 7.44 -7.75
N VAL A 170 13.62 7.13 -8.91
CA VAL A 170 12.88 5.88 -9.11
C VAL A 170 13.81 4.68 -8.99
N ARG A 171 15.01 4.73 -9.57
CA ARG A 171 16.03 3.68 -9.37
C ARG A 171 16.29 3.41 -7.89
N ARG A 172 16.42 4.45 -7.07
CA ARG A 172 16.63 4.30 -5.61
C ARG A 172 15.44 3.64 -4.94
N LEU A 173 14.21 4.03 -5.29
CA LEU A 173 13.00 3.42 -4.74
C LEU A 173 12.91 1.94 -5.12
N LEU A 174 13.09 1.59 -6.40
CA LEU A 174 13.01 0.21 -6.87
C LEU A 174 14.06 -0.70 -6.23
N ARG A 175 15.28 -0.19 -5.99
CA ARG A 175 16.33 -0.98 -5.30
C ARG A 175 16.03 -1.28 -3.82
N ARG A 176 15.10 -0.53 -3.20
CA ARG A 176 14.63 -0.78 -1.83
C ARG A 176 13.53 -1.85 -1.77
N ILE A 177 12.94 -2.19 -2.90
CA ILE A 177 11.93 -3.26 -2.99
C ILE A 177 12.65 -4.62 -2.98
N THR A 178 12.10 -5.58 -2.25
CA THR A 178 12.69 -6.91 -2.09
C THR A 178 12.44 -7.78 -3.32
N LEU A 179 11.20 -7.80 -3.81
CA LEU A 179 10.80 -8.57 -4.99
C LEU A 179 9.72 -7.82 -5.77
N ILE A 180 9.81 -7.86 -7.10
CA ILE A 180 8.76 -7.40 -7.99
C ILE A 180 8.33 -8.60 -8.83
N ALA A 181 7.17 -9.17 -8.52
CA ALA A 181 6.57 -10.26 -9.27
C ALA A 181 5.69 -9.69 -10.38
N ALA A 182 6.31 -9.42 -11.54
CA ALA A 182 5.62 -8.94 -12.72
C ALA A 182 4.77 -10.05 -13.37
N GLN A 183 3.68 -9.65 -14.03
CA GLN A 183 2.77 -10.60 -14.67
C GLN A 183 3.32 -11.24 -15.95
N ASN A 184 4.16 -10.49 -16.66
CA ASN A 184 4.77 -10.92 -17.92
C ASN A 184 6.22 -10.39 -17.97
N GLU A 185 6.99 -10.95 -18.90
CA GLU A 185 8.40 -10.60 -19.10
C GLU A 185 8.59 -9.14 -19.51
N GLU A 186 7.66 -8.57 -20.30
CA GLU A 186 7.77 -7.18 -20.75
C GLU A 186 7.69 -6.18 -19.60
N ASP A 187 6.72 -6.36 -18.70
CA ASP A 187 6.55 -5.56 -17.50
C ASP A 187 7.78 -5.68 -16.60
N GLY A 188 8.29 -6.90 -16.42
CA GLY A 188 9.53 -7.16 -15.70
C GLY A 188 10.73 -6.43 -16.31
N ALA A 189 10.90 -6.50 -17.63
CA ALA A 189 11.97 -5.82 -18.35
C ALA A 189 11.92 -4.30 -18.17
N ARG A 190 10.72 -3.71 -18.15
CA ARG A 190 10.55 -2.27 -17.89
C ARG A 190 10.97 -1.89 -16.47
N PHE A 191 10.64 -2.69 -15.45
CA PHE A 191 11.13 -2.45 -14.09
C PHE A 191 12.66 -2.54 -13.99
N VAL A 192 13.26 -3.55 -14.63
CA VAL A 192 14.72 -3.71 -14.67
C VAL A 192 15.38 -2.52 -15.37
N ALA A 193 14.82 -2.03 -16.48
CA ALA A 193 15.31 -0.84 -17.19
C ALA A 193 15.28 0.42 -16.30
N LEU A 194 14.27 0.55 -15.44
CA LEU A 194 14.18 1.62 -14.45
C LEU A 194 15.14 1.45 -13.25
N GLY A 195 15.79 0.29 -13.13
CA GLY A 195 16.81 -0.01 -12.13
C GLY A 195 16.34 -0.85 -10.96
N ALA A 196 15.24 -1.61 -11.12
CA ALA A 196 14.93 -2.73 -10.23
C ALA A 196 16.03 -3.81 -10.29
N LYS A 197 16.14 -4.60 -9.23
CA LYS A 197 17.00 -5.79 -9.23
C LYS A 197 16.33 -6.88 -10.08
N LYS A 198 17.13 -7.65 -10.81
CA LYS A 198 16.69 -8.90 -11.44
C LYS A 198 16.46 -9.95 -10.37
#